data_AF-A0AAE4DRX2-F1
#
_entry.id   AF-A0AAE4DRX2-F1
#
_cell.length_a   1.000
_cell.length_b   1.000
_cell.length_c   1.000
_cell.angle_alpha   90.00
_cell.angle_beta   90.00
_cell.angle_gamma   90.00
#
_symmetry.space_group_name_H-M   'P 1'
#
loop_
_entity.id
_entity.type
_entity.pdbx_description
1 polymer ?
#
loop_
_entity_poly.entity_id
_entity_poly.type
_entity_poly.pdbx_seq_one_letter_code
_entity_poly.pdbx_strand_id
1 'polypeptide(L)'
;MKKNKRPGRVKSALLNWLGVPISLTTGTFWEEWFGTSSSGKVVTADKAIQLSAVWACVRLLSESISTLPLKIYVRQPDGSRKAATDHPAYSILCRRPNSEMTPSRFMLMVVASICLRGNAFIEKKFIANRLVSLVP
;
A
#
# COMPACT_ATOMS: atom_id res chain seq x y z
N MET A 1 28.93 35.54 -5.03
CA MET A 1 28.00 34.38 -5.03
C MET A 1 28.56 33.28 -5.93
N LYS A 2 29.16 32.23 -5.37
CA LYS A 2 29.75 31.13 -6.16
C LYS A 2 28.62 30.26 -6.75
N LYS A 3 28.58 30.14 -8.09
CA LYS A 3 27.65 29.26 -8.81
C LYS A 3 27.99 27.80 -8.47
N ASN A 4 27.17 27.15 -7.65
CA ASN A 4 27.26 25.70 -7.41
C ASN A 4 26.88 24.96 -8.70
N LYS A 5 27.89 24.44 -9.42
CA LYS A 5 27.71 23.58 -10.59
C LYS A 5 27.02 22.28 -10.15
N ARG A 6 25.91 21.94 -10.81
CA ARG A 6 25.13 20.71 -10.58
C ARG A 6 26.06 19.49 -10.68
N PRO A 7 26.16 18.63 -9.65
CA PRO A 7 26.97 17.42 -9.74
C PRO A 7 26.34 16.48 -10.79
N GLY A 8 27.16 15.99 -11.73
CA GLY A 8 26.72 14.98 -12.70
C GLY A 8 26.42 13.64 -12.03
N ARG A 9 25.63 12.79 -12.70
CA ARG A 9 25.13 11.48 -12.19
C ARG A 9 26.19 10.62 -11.51
N VAL A 10 27.40 10.58 -12.07
CA VAL A 10 28.53 9.81 -11.51
C VAL A 10 29.03 10.37 -10.17
N LYS A 11 29.01 11.71 -10.00
CA LYS A 11 29.42 12.35 -8.74
C LYS A 11 28.38 12.18 -7.64
N SER A 12 27.08 12.15 -7.96
CA SER A 12 26.04 11.88 -6.95
C SER A 12 26.05 10.43 -6.46
N ALA A 13 26.30 9.45 -7.35
CA ALA A 13 26.43 8.06 -6.95
C ALA A 13 27.62 7.81 -6.00
N LEU A 14 28.78 8.46 -6.26
CA LEU A 14 29.96 8.38 -5.38
C LEU A 14 29.75 9.09 -4.04
N LEU A 15 29.03 10.22 -4.03
CA LEU A 15 28.72 10.95 -2.79
C LEU A 15 27.77 10.16 -1.86
N ASN A 16 26.86 9.37 -2.44
CA ASN A 16 25.97 8.47 -1.71
C ASN A 16 26.76 7.30 -1.07
N TRP A 17 27.75 6.75 -1.77
CA TRP A 17 28.67 5.73 -1.24
C TRP A 17 29.58 6.26 -0.13
N LEU A 18 30.01 7.52 -0.21
CA LEU A 18 30.88 8.18 0.76
C LEU A 18 30.14 8.76 1.99
N GLY A 19 28.82 8.59 2.09
CA GLY A 19 28.04 9.04 3.25
C GLY A 19 27.91 10.56 3.39
N VAL A 20 28.03 11.32 2.30
CA VAL A 20 27.86 12.79 2.34
C VAL A 20 26.39 13.13 2.58
N PRO A 21 26.07 14.10 3.46
CA PRO A 21 24.70 14.40 3.84
C PRO A 21 23.84 14.76 2.64
N ILE A 22 22.77 14.00 2.46
CA ILE A 22 21.75 14.20 1.44
C ILE A 22 21.00 15.50 1.77
N SER A 23 21.13 16.51 0.90
CA SER A 23 20.38 17.77 1.03
C SER A 23 19.09 17.71 0.20
N LEU A 24 18.07 18.47 0.61
CA LEU A 24 16.83 18.66 -0.16
C LEU A 24 17.07 19.27 -1.55
N THR A 25 18.21 19.94 -1.76
CA THR A 25 18.59 20.54 -3.05
C THR A 25 19.28 19.56 -4.00
N THR A 26 19.52 18.32 -3.57
CA THR A 26 20.26 17.31 -4.35
C THR A 26 19.31 16.59 -5.31
N GLY A 27 18.86 17.27 -6.36
CA GLY A 27 17.83 16.74 -7.28
C GLY A 27 18.18 15.40 -7.93
N THR A 28 19.45 15.16 -8.25
CA THR A 28 19.90 13.90 -8.89
C THR A 28 19.77 12.69 -7.97
N PHE A 29 19.95 12.86 -6.65
CA PHE A 29 19.74 11.81 -5.66
C PHE A 29 18.26 11.42 -5.59
N TRP A 30 17.37 12.41 -5.51
CA TRP A 30 15.93 12.16 -5.44
C TRP A 30 15.39 11.58 -6.75
N GLU A 31 15.89 12.02 -7.91
CA GLU A 31 15.55 11.42 -9.22
C GLU A 31 15.96 9.94 -9.31
N GLU A 32 17.13 9.56 -8.80
CA GLU A 32 17.57 8.16 -8.75
C GLU A 32 16.74 7.34 -7.75
N TRP A 33 16.42 7.91 -6.58
CA TRP A 33 15.60 7.26 -5.55
C TRP A 33 14.16 6.99 -6.02
N PHE A 34 13.55 7.94 -6.74
CA PHE A 34 12.19 7.78 -7.28
C PHE A 34 12.15 6.95 -8.57
N GLY A 35 13.31 6.64 -9.17
CA GLY A 35 13.42 5.85 -10.38
C GLY A 35 12.97 6.61 -11.64
N THR A 36 13.75 6.50 -12.70
CA THR A 36 13.40 7.03 -14.03
C THR A 36 12.95 5.89 -14.93
N SER A 37 11.79 6.02 -15.58
CA SER A 37 11.39 5.06 -16.64
C SER A 37 12.32 5.15 -17.85
N SER A 38 12.30 4.15 -18.74
CA SER A 38 13.10 4.14 -19.98
C SER A 38 12.83 5.35 -20.89
N SER A 39 11.65 5.97 -20.78
CA SER A 39 11.28 7.20 -21.49
C SER A 39 11.79 8.48 -20.80
N GLY A 40 12.40 8.38 -19.62
CA GLY A 40 12.85 9.51 -18.81
C GLY A 40 11.72 10.23 -18.06
N LYS A 41 10.52 9.66 -18.02
CA LYS A 41 9.36 10.22 -17.30
C LYS A 41 9.22 9.58 -15.93
N VAL A 42 8.92 10.40 -14.92
CA VAL A 42 8.56 9.94 -13.57
C VAL A 42 7.11 9.47 -13.57
N VAL A 43 6.91 8.18 -13.31
CA VAL A 43 5.60 7.52 -13.26
C VAL A 43 5.23 7.31 -11.79
N THR A 44 4.19 8.01 -11.32
CA THR A 44 3.61 7.82 -9.99
C THR A 44 2.31 7.04 -10.10
N ALA A 45 1.84 6.46 -9.00
CA ALA A 45 0.53 5.78 -8.93
C ALA A 45 -0.60 6.67 -9.47
N ASP A 46 -0.58 7.97 -9.13
CA ASP A 46 -1.61 8.93 -9.54
C ASP A 46 -1.58 9.23 -11.04
N LYS A 47 -0.40 9.15 -11.68
CA LYS A 47 -0.30 9.22 -13.16
C LYS A 47 -0.69 7.91 -13.82
N ALA A 48 -0.32 6.78 -13.21
CA ALA A 48 -0.59 5.46 -13.76
C ALA A 48 -2.10 5.19 -13.82
N ILE A 49 -2.86 5.53 -12.77
CA ILE A 49 -4.30 5.25 -12.70
C ILE A 49 -5.14 6.08 -13.70
N GLN A 50 -4.61 7.19 -14.23
CA GLN A 50 -5.28 7.97 -15.28
C GLN A 50 -5.32 7.23 -16.62
N LEU A 51 -4.48 6.21 -16.82
CA LEU A 51 -4.52 5.36 -18.00
C LEU A 51 -5.68 4.37 -17.90
N SER A 52 -6.57 4.37 -18.89
CA SER A 52 -7.76 3.51 -18.91
C SER A 52 -7.43 2.03 -18.77
N ALA A 53 -6.34 1.58 -19.41
CA ALA A 53 -5.87 0.19 -19.30
C ALA A 53 -5.47 -0.17 -17.86
N VAL A 54 -4.71 0.70 -17.18
CA VAL A 54 -4.31 0.48 -15.78
C VAL A 54 -5.53 0.49 -14.87
N TRP A 55 -6.43 1.46 -15.05
CA TRP A 55 -7.67 1.54 -14.29
C TRP A 55 -8.52 0.27 -14.44
N ALA A 56 -8.70 -0.22 -15.67
CA ALA A 56 -9.46 -1.44 -15.95
C ALA A 56 -8.84 -2.67 -15.28
N CYS A 57 -7.52 -2.86 -15.36
CA CYS A 57 -6.83 -3.99 -14.73
C CYS A 57 -6.92 -3.94 -13.19
N VAL A 58 -6.65 -2.79 -12.59
CA VAL A 58 -6.73 -2.62 -11.14
C VAL A 58 -8.16 -2.83 -10.65
N ARG A 59 -9.15 -2.29 -11.37
CA ARG A 59 -10.56 -2.49 -11.07
C ARG A 59 -10.96 -3.97 -11.16
N LEU A 60 -10.60 -4.65 -12.25
CA LEU A 60 -10.90 -6.07 -12.44
C LEU A 60 -10.35 -6.93 -11.28
N LEU A 61 -9.09 -6.73 -10.91
CA LEU A 61 -8.44 -7.48 -9.83
C LEU A 61 -9.07 -7.18 -8.45
N SER A 62 -9.24 -5.90 -8.14
CA SER A 62 -9.76 -5.46 -6.84
C SER A 62 -11.24 -5.84 -6.65
N GLU A 63 -12.08 -5.67 -7.66
CA GLU A 63 -13.48 -6.08 -7.62
C GLU A 63 -13.60 -7.61 -7.53
N SER A 64 -12.85 -8.35 -8.35
CA SER A 64 -12.89 -9.83 -8.31
C SER A 64 -12.54 -10.37 -6.92
N ILE A 65 -11.45 -9.88 -6.31
CA ILE A 65 -11.05 -10.32 -4.97
C ILE A 65 -12.07 -9.87 -3.92
N SER A 66 -12.68 -8.70 -4.07
CA SER A 66 -13.67 -8.19 -3.13
C SER A 66 -14.95 -9.04 -3.03
N THR A 67 -15.26 -9.80 -4.09
CA THR A 67 -16.40 -10.74 -4.09
C THR A 67 -16.12 -12.03 -3.32
N LEU A 68 -14.86 -12.32 -3.01
CA LEU A 68 -14.48 -13.53 -2.30
C LEU A 68 -14.82 -13.41 -0.81
N PRO A 69 -15.58 -14.35 -0.23
CA PRO A 69 -15.96 -14.29 1.18
C PRO A 69 -14.75 -14.57 2.08
N LEU A 70 -14.37 -13.60 2.90
CA LEU A 70 -13.38 -13.80 3.96
C LEU A 70 -14.09 -14.31 5.21
N LYS A 71 -13.75 -15.54 5.63
CA LYS A 71 -14.32 -16.19 6.83
C LYS A 71 -13.19 -16.64 7.77
N ILE A 72 -13.34 -16.32 9.06
CA ILE A 72 -12.40 -16.76 10.10
C ILE A 72 -12.94 -18.03 10.75
N TYR A 73 -12.04 -18.99 10.96
CA TYR A 73 -12.35 -20.27 11.60
C TYR A 73 -11.40 -20.54 12.77
N VAL A 74 -11.92 -21.19 13.81
CA VAL A 74 -11.11 -21.78 14.89
C VAL A 74 -10.97 -23.27 14.62
N ARG A 75 -9.76 -23.78 14.82
CA ARG A 75 -9.48 -25.21 14.75
C ARG A 75 -9.88 -25.87 16.07
N GLN A 76 -10.72 -26.90 16.01
CA GLN A 76 -11.13 -27.67 17.18
C GLN A 76 -10.10 -28.75 17.54
N PRO A 77 -10.13 -29.28 18.78
CA PRO A 77 -9.27 -30.38 19.20
C PRO A 77 -9.36 -31.60 18.29
N ASP A 78 -10.57 -31.89 17.78
CA ASP A 78 -10.85 -33.02 16.88
C ASP A 78 -10.39 -32.77 15.43
N GLY A 79 -9.69 -31.67 15.18
CA GLY A 79 -9.17 -31.29 13.85
C GLY A 79 -10.19 -30.61 12.93
N SER A 80 -11.46 -30.55 13.33
CA SER A 80 -12.52 -29.86 12.59
C SER A 80 -12.36 -28.32 12.62
N ARG A 81 -13.09 -27.62 11.75
CA ARG A 81 -13.09 -26.14 11.68
C ARG A 81 -14.48 -25.61 12.01
N LYS A 82 -14.58 -24.71 12.98
CA LYS A 82 -15.82 -23.98 13.32
C LYS A 82 -15.64 -22.50 13.03
N ALA A 83 -16.68 -21.84 12.51
CA ALA A 83 -16.64 -20.40 12.28
C ALA A 83 -16.36 -19.66 13.61
N ALA A 84 -15.43 -18.71 13.59
CA ALA A 84 -14.93 -18.00 14.76
C ALA A 84 -15.84 -16.83 15.17
N THR A 85 -17.15 -17.03 15.27
CA THR A 85 -18.13 -15.95 15.48
C THR A 85 -17.90 -15.17 16.77
N ASP A 86 -17.36 -15.81 17.79
CA ASP A 86 -17.14 -15.22 19.11
C ASP A 86 -15.83 -14.40 19.18
N HIS A 87 -14.95 -14.54 18.18
CA HIS A 87 -13.68 -13.83 18.16
C HIS A 87 -13.90 -12.35 17.77
N PRO A 88 -13.31 -11.37 18.49
CA PRO A 88 -13.55 -9.94 18.22
C PRO A 88 -13.21 -9.54 16.78
N ALA A 89 -12.15 -10.12 16.20
CA ALA A 89 -11.77 -9.86 14.80
C ALA A 89 -12.81 -10.35 13.76
N TYR A 90 -13.66 -11.32 14.10
CA TYR A 90 -14.70 -11.80 13.18
C TYR A 90 -15.70 -10.68 12.86
N SER A 91 -16.12 -9.92 13.86
CA SER A 91 -17.04 -8.80 13.66
C SER A 91 -16.45 -7.70 12.76
N ILE A 92 -15.14 -7.51 12.82
CA ILE A 92 -14.45 -6.43 12.09
C ILE A 92 -14.15 -6.86 10.66
N LEU A 93 -13.59 -8.05 10.47
CA LEU A 93 -13.18 -8.52 9.15
C LEU A 93 -14.35 -9.08 8.33
N CYS A 94 -15.32 -9.76 8.95
CA CYS A 94 -16.42 -10.42 8.23
C CYS A 94 -17.70 -9.59 8.17
N ARG A 95 -17.91 -8.65 9.10
CA ARG A 95 -19.16 -7.86 9.17
C ARG A 95 -18.95 -6.39 8.81
N ARG A 96 -18.10 -5.67 9.56
CA ARG A 96 -17.92 -4.23 9.34
C ARG A 96 -16.55 -3.74 9.85
N PRO A 97 -15.60 -3.43 8.95
CA PRO A 97 -14.24 -3.05 9.34
C PRO A 97 -14.15 -1.63 9.93
N ASN A 98 -14.95 -0.69 9.42
CA ASN A 98 -15.06 0.67 9.95
C ASN A 98 -16.45 1.25 9.70
N SER A 99 -16.71 2.47 10.16
CA SER A 99 -18.03 3.09 10.02
C SER A 99 -18.45 3.33 8.56
N GLU A 100 -17.48 3.57 7.69
CA GLU A 100 -17.65 4.11 6.35
C GLU A 100 -17.80 3.03 5.27
N MET A 101 -17.28 1.81 5.50
CA MET A 101 -17.12 0.82 4.43
C MET A 101 -17.53 -0.60 4.82
N THR A 102 -17.96 -1.36 3.82
CA THR A 102 -18.26 -2.79 3.92
C THR A 102 -16.97 -3.63 3.85
N PRO A 103 -16.98 -4.89 4.32
CA PRO A 103 -15.82 -5.79 4.20
C PRO A 103 -15.31 -5.95 2.76
N SER A 104 -16.21 -6.02 1.79
CA SER A 104 -15.87 -6.09 0.37
C SER A 104 -15.14 -4.84 -0.10
N ARG A 105 -15.65 -3.64 0.24
CA ARG A 105 -14.99 -2.37 -0.10
C ARG A 105 -13.62 -2.24 0.55
N PHE A 106 -13.48 -2.71 1.79
CA PHE A 106 -12.20 -2.74 2.50
C PHE A 106 -11.18 -3.59 1.75
N MET A 107 -11.53 -4.83 1.37
CA MET A 107 -10.64 -5.70 0.59
C MET A 107 -10.32 -5.12 -0.79
N LEU A 108 -11.30 -4.49 -1.45
CA LEU A 108 -11.08 -3.78 -2.72
C LEU A 108 -9.99 -2.72 -2.57
N MET A 109 -10.06 -1.90 -1.52
CA MET A 109 -9.09 -0.82 -1.27
C MET A 109 -7.69 -1.35 -0.91
N VAL A 110 -7.61 -2.45 -0.15
CA VAL A 110 -6.35 -3.14 0.15
C VAL A 110 -5.69 -3.64 -1.14
N VAL A 111 -6.44 -4.32 -2.00
CA VAL A 111 -5.91 -4.84 -3.27
C VAL A 111 -5.50 -3.70 -4.20
N ALA A 112 -6.32 -2.66 -4.33
CA ALA A 112 -6.00 -1.50 -5.15
C ALA A 112 -4.69 -0.82 -4.69
N SER A 113 -4.48 -0.72 -3.38
CA SER A 113 -3.25 -0.15 -2.81
C SER A 113 -2.02 -1.00 -3.13
N ILE A 114 -2.12 -2.32 -3.02
CA ILE A 114 -1.04 -3.25 -3.41
C ILE A 114 -0.74 -3.13 -4.91
N CYS A 115 -1.75 -3.11 -5.78
CA CYS A 115 -1.54 -3.00 -7.22
C CYS A 115 -0.88 -1.69 -7.64
N LEU A 116 -1.20 -0.57 -6.98
CA LEU A 116 -0.71 0.76 -7.37
C LEU A 116 0.59 1.17 -6.69
N ARG A 117 0.77 0.79 -5.42
CA ARG A 117 1.86 1.26 -4.56
C ARG A 117 2.75 0.14 -4.04
N GLY A 118 2.44 -1.12 -4.36
CA GLY A 118 3.18 -2.31 -3.93
C GLY A 118 2.89 -2.75 -2.48
N ASN A 119 2.22 -1.91 -1.69
CA ASN A 119 1.89 -2.18 -0.29
C ASN A 119 0.49 -1.65 0.05
N ALA A 120 -0.14 -2.24 1.06
CA ALA A 120 -1.32 -1.71 1.71
C ALA A 120 -1.03 -1.52 3.20
N PHE A 121 -1.39 -0.34 3.73
CA PHE A 121 -1.27 -0.03 5.15
C PHE A 121 -2.66 0.03 5.75
N ILE A 122 -2.80 -0.47 6.98
CA ILE A 122 -4.08 -0.51 7.68
C ILE A 122 -3.84 -0.05 9.12
N GLU A 123 -4.47 1.06 9.49
CA GLU A 123 -4.49 1.57 10.85
C GLU A 123 -5.43 0.72 11.71
N LYS A 124 -4.90 0.20 12.82
CA LYS A 124 -5.67 -0.56 13.81
C LYS A 124 -6.11 0.37 14.94
N LYS A 125 -7.41 0.59 15.09
CA LYS A 125 -7.98 1.41 16.17
C LYS A 125 -8.48 0.53 17.30
N PHE A 126 -7.93 0.75 18.48
CA PHE A 126 -8.27 0.03 19.71
C PHE A 126 -9.02 0.95 20.68
N ILE A 127 -9.96 0.38 21.41
CA ILE A 127 -10.52 0.97 22.63
C ILE A 127 -10.16 0.04 23.78
N ALA A 128 -9.33 0.52 24.71
CA ALA A 128 -8.66 -0.31 25.70
C ALA A 128 -7.95 -1.51 25.02
N ASN A 129 -8.36 -2.74 25.32
CA ASN A 129 -7.76 -3.96 24.76
C ASN A 129 -8.57 -4.60 23.61
N ARG A 130 -9.60 -3.90 23.11
CA ARG A 130 -10.47 -4.42 22.05
C ARG A 130 -10.15 -3.70 20.73
N LEU A 131 -9.87 -4.46 19.68
CA LEU A 131 -9.84 -3.92 18.32
C LEU A 131 -11.26 -3.50 17.94
N VAL A 132 -11.43 -2.26 17.49
CA VAL A 132 -12.75 -1.69 17.17
C VAL A 132 -12.88 -1.40 15.69
N SER A 133 -11.80 -0.95 15.04
CA SER A 133 -11.86 -0.58 13.63
C SER A 133 -10.54 -0.77 12.90
N LEU A 134 -10.64 -1.04 11.60
CA LEU A 134 -9.55 -1.07 10.63
C LEU A 134 -9.78 0.02 9.57
N VAL A 135 -8.83 0.93 9.45
CA VAL A 135 -8.87 2.01 8.46
C VAL A 135 -7.74 1.78 7.45
N PRO A 136 -8.06 1.45 6.18
CA PRO A 136 -7.06 1.28 5.13
C PRO A 136 -6.54 2.62 4.60
#